data_AF-A0A950TS74-F1
#
_entry.id   AF-A0A950TS74-F1
#
_cell.length_a   1.000
_cell.length_b   1.000
_cell.length_c   1.000
_cell.angle_alpha   90.00
_cell.angle_beta   90.00
_cell.angle_gamma   90.00
#
_symmetry.space_group_name_H-M   'P 1'
#
loop_
_entity.id
_entity.type
_entity.pdbx_description
1 polymer ?
#
loop_
_entity_poly.entity_id
_entity_poly.type
_entity_poly.pdbx_seq_one_letter_code
_entity_poly.pdbx_strand_id
1 'polypeptide(L)'
;MPAITLPDGSVRRFEGPVTGTTVAESTGPGLARAALAMKRDGRVVDLATPIENDAHLVFITRKDPEALELIRHDAAHVLAEAVQALFPGTQVTIGPPIENGFYYDFARNEPFTPEDFPAIEAKMREIVARGAPFARSVMDRTEAIRFFKNKGEKYKAEIIQDLPRDETISLYTQGEWTDLCRGPHMRSTADVGQAFKLMKVAGAYWRGDHRNAMLSRIYGTAWRDQKELDAYLHQLEEAERRDHRRIGKEMGLFHFQEEAVGSVFWHPKGWRLYRAAEDYMRRRLDATGYQEVRTPQLVDRSLWEASGHWENYRAHMFIAQVEDENKSLAIKPMNCPCHVQIFRQGIRSYRELPLRLAEFGSCHRYEPSGALHGLMRVRAFTQDDAHIFCTEDQVASETARFWELLSSIYRDFGFPDIRIKFADRPTPRAGSDAVWDRAEAALKEACALAGVEFEYNPGEGAFYGP
;
A
#
# COMPACT_ATOMS: atom_id res chain seq x y z
N MET A 1 -26.34 31.31 19.35
CA MET A 1 -26.93 31.45 18.01
C MET A 1 -25.83 31.19 17.00
N PRO A 2 -25.71 29.97 16.46
CA PRO A 2 -24.67 29.66 15.48
C PRO A 2 -25.01 30.29 14.11
N ALA A 3 -24.01 30.90 13.48
CA ALA A 3 -24.00 31.30 12.09
C ALA A 3 -23.25 30.25 11.26
N ILE A 4 -23.99 29.58 10.38
CA ILE A 4 -23.49 28.48 9.57
C ILE A 4 -23.20 28.97 8.16
N THR A 5 -21.94 28.86 7.74
CA THR A 5 -21.52 29.24 6.38
C THR A 5 -21.49 28.01 5.49
N LEU A 6 -22.18 28.10 4.34
CA LEU A 6 -22.25 27.05 3.33
C LEU A 6 -21.24 27.27 2.19
N PRO A 7 -20.98 26.28 1.31
CA PRO A 7 -19.95 26.37 0.27
C PRO A 7 -20.20 27.47 -0.77
N ASP A 8 -21.45 27.90 -0.95
CA ASP A 8 -21.85 29.00 -1.84
C ASP A 8 -21.63 30.39 -1.21
N GLY A 9 -21.07 30.45 0.01
CA GLY A 9 -20.87 31.67 0.78
C GLY A 9 -22.13 32.17 1.49
N SER A 10 -23.27 31.47 1.36
CA SER A 10 -24.48 31.84 2.09
C SER A 10 -24.32 31.53 3.58
N VAL A 11 -24.89 32.40 4.42
CA VAL A 11 -24.84 32.27 5.88
C VAL A 11 -26.26 32.09 6.42
N ARG A 12 -26.47 31.02 7.19
CA ARG A 12 -27.74 30.71 7.86
C ARG A 12 -27.60 30.86 9.36
N ARG A 13 -28.49 31.63 9.99
CA ARG A 13 -28.47 31.89 11.43
C ARG A 13 -29.56 31.08 12.12
N PHE A 14 -29.23 30.47 13.25
CA PHE A 14 -30.16 29.68 14.04
C PHE A 14 -30.26 30.21 15.47
N GLU A 15 -31.44 30.09 16.09
CA GLU A 15 -31.72 30.65 17.42
C GLU A 15 -31.04 29.86 18.56
N GLY A 16 -30.65 28.61 18.33
CA GLY A 16 -29.96 27.75 19.29
C GLY A 16 -29.05 26.72 18.61
N PRO A 17 -28.46 25.79 19.38
CA PRO A 17 -27.69 24.69 18.81
C PRO A 17 -28.49 23.89 17.78
N VAL A 18 -27.85 23.55 16.66
CA VAL A 18 -28.47 22.79 15.56
C VAL A 18 -27.63 21.57 15.20
N THR A 19 -28.18 20.66 14.40
CA THR A 19 -27.46 19.52 13.84
C THR A 19 -27.28 19.70 12.34
N GLY A 20 -26.40 18.91 11.73
CA GLY A 20 -26.27 18.84 10.28
C GLY A 20 -27.60 18.52 9.59
N THR A 21 -28.43 17.67 10.20
CA THR A 21 -29.79 17.36 9.72
C THR A 21 -30.65 18.62 9.63
N THR A 22 -30.74 19.41 10.72
CA THR A 22 -31.54 20.64 10.75
C THR A 22 -31.04 21.66 9.72
N VAL A 23 -29.72 21.80 9.56
CA VAL A 23 -29.15 22.71 8.56
C VAL A 23 -29.48 22.24 7.13
N ALA A 24 -29.36 20.94 6.85
CA ALA A 24 -29.69 20.37 5.55
C ALA A 24 -31.18 20.57 5.20
N GLU A 25 -32.08 20.35 6.15
CA GLU A 25 -33.53 20.59 6.01
C GLU A 25 -33.84 22.07 5.71
N SER A 26 -33.18 23.00 6.39
CA SER A 26 -33.35 24.44 6.14
C SER A 26 -32.88 24.86 4.74
N THR A 27 -31.95 24.10 4.15
CA THR A 27 -31.41 24.35 2.81
C THR A 27 -32.33 23.78 1.73
N GLY A 28 -32.89 22.59 1.97
CA GLY A 28 -33.97 22.05 1.15
C GLY A 28 -34.14 20.54 1.28
N PRO A 29 -35.33 20.01 0.95
CA PRO A 29 -35.69 18.60 1.15
C PRO A 29 -34.87 17.63 0.28
N GLY A 30 -34.27 18.12 -0.81
CA GLY A 30 -33.33 17.34 -1.62
C GLY A 30 -32.03 17.05 -0.87
N LEU A 31 -31.43 18.08 -0.26
CA LEU A 31 -30.18 17.96 0.47
C LEU A 31 -30.36 17.17 1.77
N ALA A 32 -31.44 17.40 2.51
CA ALA A 32 -31.76 16.63 3.72
C ALA A 32 -31.81 15.12 3.46
N ARG A 33 -32.35 14.71 2.31
CA ARG A 33 -32.40 13.29 1.91
C ARG A 33 -31.05 12.77 1.40
N ALA A 34 -30.23 13.62 0.79
CA ALA A 34 -28.96 13.20 0.17
C ALA A 34 -27.75 13.25 1.11
N ALA A 35 -27.80 14.07 2.16
CA ALA A 35 -26.71 14.22 3.12
C ALA A 35 -26.52 12.95 3.95
N LEU A 36 -25.28 12.46 4.01
CA LEU A 36 -24.86 11.28 4.78
C LEU A 36 -24.06 11.68 6.02
N ALA A 37 -23.17 12.66 5.86
CA ALA A 37 -22.33 13.24 6.89
C ALA A 37 -22.07 14.72 6.57
N MET A 38 -21.32 15.42 7.42
CA MET A 38 -20.87 16.78 7.13
C MET A 38 -19.39 16.96 7.46
N LYS A 39 -18.71 17.83 6.72
CA LYS A 39 -17.46 18.43 7.14
C LYS A 39 -17.76 19.69 7.91
N ARG A 40 -17.35 19.73 9.17
CA ARG A 40 -17.37 20.92 10.01
C ARG A 40 -15.95 21.42 10.19
N ASP A 41 -15.67 22.61 9.65
CA ASP A 41 -14.34 23.24 9.70
C ASP A 41 -13.22 22.29 9.21
N GLY A 42 -13.51 21.58 8.11
CA GLY A 42 -12.60 20.62 7.48
C GLY A 42 -12.62 19.21 8.06
N ARG A 43 -13.28 18.95 9.20
CA ARG A 43 -13.36 17.63 9.83
C ARG A 43 -14.68 16.93 9.54
N VAL A 44 -14.63 15.67 9.11
CA VAL A 44 -15.85 14.87 8.87
C VAL A 44 -16.48 14.46 10.21
N VAL A 45 -17.76 14.71 10.37
CA VAL A 45 -18.56 14.39 11.58
C VAL A 45 -19.97 13.94 11.20
N ASP A 46 -20.64 13.23 12.11
CA ASP A 46 -22.02 12.78 11.92
C ASP A 46 -22.97 13.96 11.74
N LEU A 47 -24.05 13.78 10.98
CA LEU A 47 -25.11 14.78 10.89
C LEU A 47 -25.78 15.06 12.24
N ALA A 48 -25.80 14.10 13.15
CA ALA A 48 -26.37 14.25 14.50
C ALA A 48 -25.48 15.05 15.46
N THR A 49 -24.23 15.37 15.07
CA THR A 49 -23.31 16.11 15.93
C THR A 49 -23.83 17.54 16.18
N PRO A 50 -24.00 17.97 17.44
CA PRO A 50 -24.43 19.33 17.75
C PRO A 50 -23.44 20.39 17.28
N ILE A 51 -24.00 21.50 16.78
CA ILE A 51 -23.29 22.69 16.33
C ILE A 51 -23.77 23.85 17.17
N GLU A 52 -22.94 24.24 18.14
CA GLU A 52 -23.25 25.29 19.13
C GLU A 52 -22.70 26.65 18.74
N ASN A 53 -21.61 26.65 17.96
CA ASN A 53 -20.87 27.83 17.54
C ASN A 53 -20.91 27.99 16.02
N ASP A 54 -20.46 29.15 15.55
CA ASP A 54 -20.27 29.43 14.12
C ASP A 54 -19.34 28.39 13.49
N ALA A 55 -19.68 27.95 12.29
CA ALA A 55 -18.96 26.89 11.61
C ALA A 55 -19.10 26.98 10.09
N HIS A 56 -18.10 26.48 9.37
CA HIS A 56 -18.17 26.21 7.95
C HIS A 56 -18.61 24.76 7.74
N LEU A 57 -19.71 24.56 6.99
CA LEU A 57 -20.25 23.24 6.70
C LEU A 57 -20.18 22.90 5.22
N VAL A 58 -19.73 21.68 4.94
CA VAL A 58 -19.85 21.04 3.62
C VAL A 58 -20.54 19.71 3.81
N PHE A 59 -21.69 19.50 3.17
CA PHE A 59 -22.38 18.21 3.26
C PHE A 59 -21.72 17.18 2.37
N ILE A 60 -21.55 15.97 2.89
CA ILE A 60 -21.13 14.81 2.12
C ILE A 60 -22.39 14.05 1.71
N THR A 61 -22.51 13.80 0.42
CA THR A 61 -23.56 13.02 -0.20
C THR A 61 -22.97 11.77 -0.83
N ARG A 62 -23.82 10.81 -1.22
CA ARG A 62 -23.37 9.57 -1.88
C ARG A 62 -22.51 9.81 -3.14
N LYS A 63 -22.62 10.97 -3.79
CA LYS A 63 -21.87 11.27 -5.02
C LYS A 63 -20.40 11.63 -4.75
N ASP A 64 -20.10 12.07 -3.54
CA ASP A 64 -18.78 12.55 -3.17
C ASP A 64 -17.82 11.36 -2.95
N PRO A 65 -16.53 11.48 -3.33
CA PRO A 65 -15.54 10.42 -3.12
C PRO A 65 -15.44 9.95 -1.67
N GLU A 66 -15.56 10.86 -0.71
CA GLU A 66 -15.48 10.60 0.72
C GLU A 66 -16.62 9.70 1.23
N ALA A 67 -17.72 9.59 0.48
CA ALA A 67 -18.83 8.72 0.85
C ALA A 67 -18.43 7.24 0.85
N LEU A 68 -17.45 6.83 0.05
CA LEU A 68 -17.01 5.43 0.02
C LEU A 68 -16.39 4.98 1.34
N GLU A 69 -15.61 5.84 1.98
CA GLU A 69 -15.02 5.54 3.29
C GLU A 69 -16.10 5.34 4.35
N LEU A 70 -17.11 6.23 4.37
CA LEU A 70 -18.28 6.13 5.26
C LEU A 70 -19.09 4.85 4.99
N ILE A 71 -19.39 4.55 3.73
CA ILE A 71 -20.11 3.33 3.33
C ILE A 71 -19.38 2.08 3.80
N ARG A 72 -18.05 2.03 3.63
CA ARG A 72 -17.22 0.88 4.01
C ARG A 72 -17.10 0.73 5.52
N HIS A 73 -17.00 1.84 6.23
CA HIS A 73 -16.97 1.85 7.69
C HIS A 73 -18.29 1.33 8.28
N ASP A 74 -19.42 1.84 7.78
CA ASP A 74 -20.75 1.40 8.20
C ASP A 74 -21.02 -0.05 7.77
N ALA A 75 -20.54 -0.48 6.59
CA ALA A 75 -20.62 -1.87 6.15
C ALA A 75 -19.84 -2.83 7.06
N ALA A 76 -18.71 -2.39 7.63
CA ALA A 76 -17.96 -3.16 8.61
C ALA A 76 -18.78 -3.38 9.90
N HIS A 77 -19.48 -2.34 10.37
CA HIS A 77 -20.38 -2.46 11.53
C HIS A 77 -21.57 -3.39 11.24
N VAL A 78 -22.18 -3.28 10.05
CA VAL A 78 -23.24 -4.21 9.61
C VAL A 78 -22.72 -5.65 9.53
N LEU A 79 -21.50 -5.88 9.04
CA LEU A 79 -20.85 -7.19 9.06
C LEU A 79 -20.69 -7.72 10.50
N ALA A 80 -20.20 -6.88 11.41
CA ALA A 80 -19.99 -7.28 12.80
C ALA A 80 -21.30 -7.66 13.50
N GLU A 81 -22.37 -6.87 13.34
CA GLU A 81 -23.70 -7.23 13.84
C GLU A 81 -24.19 -8.55 13.21
N ALA A 82 -24.07 -8.71 11.89
CA ALA A 82 -24.52 -9.90 11.18
C ALA A 82 -23.82 -11.17 11.70
N VAL A 83 -22.50 -11.10 11.90
CA VAL A 83 -21.70 -12.21 12.42
C VAL A 83 -22.12 -12.56 13.85
N GLN A 84 -22.27 -11.59 14.74
CA GLN A 84 -22.67 -11.89 16.12
C GLN A 84 -24.10 -12.42 16.23
N ALA A 85 -25.00 -12.00 15.33
CA ALA A 85 -26.35 -12.54 15.27
C ALA A 85 -26.38 -14.00 14.80
N LEU A 86 -25.52 -14.38 13.85
CA LEU A 86 -25.47 -15.75 13.30
C LEU A 86 -24.61 -16.70 14.14
N PHE A 87 -23.56 -16.19 14.79
CA PHE A 87 -22.56 -16.98 15.50
C PHE A 87 -22.39 -16.47 16.94
N PRO A 88 -23.34 -16.78 17.84
CA PRO A 88 -23.29 -16.34 19.24
C PRO A 88 -21.99 -16.74 19.95
N GLY A 89 -21.46 -15.85 20.77
CA GLY A 89 -20.18 -16.03 21.46
C GLY A 89 -18.94 -15.58 20.67
N THR A 90 -19.10 -15.20 19.41
CA THR A 90 -18.06 -14.51 18.64
C THR A 90 -17.84 -13.11 19.20
N GLN A 91 -16.59 -12.75 19.51
CA GLN A 91 -16.22 -11.40 19.93
C GLN A 91 -15.69 -10.59 18.75
N VAL A 92 -15.94 -9.29 18.78
CA VAL A 92 -15.52 -8.34 17.74
C VAL A 92 -14.34 -7.51 18.22
N THR A 93 -13.40 -7.19 17.32
CA THR A 93 -12.19 -6.44 17.69
C THR A 93 -12.05 -5.13 16.91
N ILE A 94 -11.46 -5.13 15.72
CA ILE A 94 -11.21 -3.94 14.90
C ILE A 94 -11.71 -4.20 13.49
N GLY A 95 -12.42 -3.22 12.91
CA GLY A 95 -12.90 -3.30 11.54
C GLY A 95 -12.85 -1.97 10.80
N PRO A 96 -11.68 -1.56 10.28
CA PRO A 96 -11.54 -0.28 9.60
C PRO A 96 -11.95 -0.39 8.12
N PRO A 97 -12.36 0.73 7.50
CA PRO A 97 -12.35 0.83 6.04
C PRO A 97 -10.91 0.75 5.51
N ILE A 98 -10.77 0.27 4.27
CA ILE A 98 -9.53 0.24 3.49
C ILE A 98 -9.81 0.76 2.07
N GLU A 99 -8.76 1.01 1.28
CA GLU A 99 -8.83 1.67 -0.04
C GLU A 99 -9.91 1.12 -0.98
N ASN A 100 -10.13 -0.20 -1.00
CA ASN A 100 -11.13 -0.86 -1.87
C ASN A 100 -12.14 -1.71 -1.10
N GLY A 101 -12.34 -1.45 0.20
CA GLY A 101 -13.28 -2.22 0.99
C GLY A 101 -13.15 -1.98 2.50
N PHE A 102 -13.30 -3.05 3.27
CA PHE A 102 -13.17 -3.06 4.72
C PHE A 102 -12.79 -4.47 5.18
N TYR A 103 -12.41 -4.60 6.45
CA TYR A 103 -12.39 -5.91 7.08
C TYR A 103 -12.96 -5.81 8.50
N TYR A 104 -13.20 -6.96 9.12
CA TYR A 104 -13.44 -7.03 10.55
C TYR A 104 -12.76 -8.27 11.14
N ASP A 105 -12.09 -8.10 12.27
CA ASP A 105 -11.41 -9.16 13.01
C ASP A 105 -12.29 -9.73 14.12
N PHE A 106 -12.48 -11.04 14.10
CA PHE A 106 -13.34 -11.80 15.01
C PHE A 106 -12.55 -12.81 15.82
N ALA A 107 -12.89 -12.95 17.10
CA ALA A 107 -12.41 -14.04 17.94
C ALA A 107 -13.53 -15.05 18.19
N ARG A 108 -13.31 -16.28 17.72
CA ARG A 108 -14.15 -17.46 18.00
C ARG A 108 -13.30 -18.72 17.91
N ASN A 109 -13.82 -19.83 18.43
CA ASN A 109 -13.08 -21.10 18.47
C ASN A 109 -12.98 -21.78 17.11
N GLU A 110 -14.04 -21.68 16.30
CA GLU A 110 -14.11 -22.26 14.96
C GLU A 110 -13.82 -21.18 13.91
N PRO A 111 -12.84 -21.34 13.02
CA PRO A 111 -12.58 -20.36 11.96
C PRO A 111 -13.78 -20.23 11.01
N PHE A 112 -13.95 -19.04 10.42
CA PHE A 112 -14.89 -18.87 9.31
C PHE A 112 -14.34 -19.52 8.04
N THR A 113 -15.24 -19.96 7.17
CA THR A 113 -14.90 -20.41 5.82
C THR A 113 -15.67 -19.62 4.76
N PRO A 114 -15.23 -19.62 3.48
CA PRO A 114 -15.97 -18.95 2.41
C PRO A 114 -17.42 -19.42 2.26
N GLU A 115 -17.75 -20.65 2.70
CA GLU A 115 -19.10 -21.21 2.70
C GLU A 115 -20.05 -20.49 3.67
N ASP A 116 -19.53 -19.78 4.68
CA ASP A 116 -20.32 -18.97 5.60
C ASP A 116 -20.82 -17.66 4.96
N PHE A 117 -20.13 -17.17 3.91
CA PHE A 117 -20.35 -15.83 3.36
C PHE A 117 -21.77 -15.60 2.84
N PRO A 118 -22.43 -16.54 2.11
CA PRO A 118 -23.80 -16.34 1.66
C PRO A 118 -24.78 -16.07 2.82
N ALA A 119 -24.63 -16.78 3.95
CA ALA A 119 -25.48 -16.59 5.12
C ALA A 119 -25.20 -15.25 5.80
N ILE A 120 -23.93 -14.89 5.96
CA ILE A 120 -23.53 -13.60 6.55
C ILE A 120 -24.03 -12.44 5.68
N GLU A 121 -23.83 -12.49 4.37
CA GLU A 121 -24.30 -11.44 3.47
C GLU A 121 -25.83 -11.34 3.49
N ALA A 122 -26.56 -12.46 3.52
CA ALA A 122 -28.02 -12.43 3.66
C ALA A 122 -28.45 -11.71 4.94
N LYS A 123 -27.77 -11.97 6.07
CA LYS A 123 -28.04 -11.27 7.33
C LYS A 123 -27.65 -9.79 7.29
N MET A 124 -26.55 -9.44 6.64
CA MET A 124 -26.18 -8.04 6.40
C MET A 124 -27.26 -7.30 5.61
N ARG A 125 -27.80 -7.93 4.55
CA ARG A 125 -28.89 -7.34 3.74
C ARG A 125 -30.15 -7.12 4.56
N GLU A 126 -30.49 -8.04 5.48
CA GLU A 126 -31.58 -7.89 6.44
C GLU A 126 -31.36 -6.67 7.36
N ILE A 127 -30.15 -6.50 7.91
CA ILE A 127 -29.79 -5.37 8.79
C ILE A 127 -29.86 -4.04 8.04
N VAL A 128 -29.39 -3.99 6.79
CA VAL A 128 -29.51 -2.81 5.93
C VAL A 128 -30.98 -2.49 5.66
N ALA A 129 -31.80 -3.50 5.34
CA ALA A 129 -33.23 -3.32 5.06
C ALA A 129 -34.01 -2.86 6.30
N ARG A 130 -33.58 -3.26 7.50
CA ARG A 130 -34.14 -2.77 8.78
C ARG A 130 -33.93 -1.27 8.98
N GLY A 131 -32.85 -0.71 8.43
CA GLY A 131 -32.60 0.74 8.39
C GLY A 131 -32.49 1.41 9.77
N ALA A 132 -31.94 0.72 10.76
CA ALA A 132 -31.83 1.27 12.12
C ALA A 132 -30.87 2.47 12.15
N PRO A 133 -31.20 3.55 12.90
CA PRO A 133 -30.34 4.71 12.98
C PRO A 133 -29.02 4.37 13.68
N PHE A 134 -27.93 5.02 13.26
CA PHE A 134 -26.68 5.01 13.99
C PHE A 134 -26.76 6.05 15.11
N ALA A 135 -26.83 5.59 16.36
CA ALA A 135 -26.95 6.44 17.53
C ALA A 135 -25.60 6.52 18.26
N ARG A 136 -24.97 7.69 18.22
CA ARG A 136 -23.74 7.97 18.97
C ARG A 136 -24.06 8.27 20.44
N SER A 137 -23.33 7.63 21.34
CA SER A 137 -23.33 7.94 22.77
C SER A 137 -21.90 8.12 23.28
N VAL A 138 -21.75 8.86 24.37
CA VAL A 138 -20.48 8.97 25.10
C VAL A 138 -20.67 8.30 26.45
N MET A 139 -19.72 7.46 26.83
CA MET A 139 -19.78 6.71 28.09
C MET A 139 -18.49 6.96 28.88
N ASP A 140 -18.59 7.00 30.21
CA ASP A 140 -17.39 7.02 31.05
C ASP A 140 -16.52 5.79 30.73
N ARG A 141 -15.20 5.97 30.79
CA ARG A 141 -14.24 4.92 30.44
C ARG A 141 -14.44 3.64 31.26
N THR A 142 -14.65 3.79 32.56
CA THR A 142 -14.79 2.67 33.49
C THR A 142 -16.12 1.97 33.28
N GLU A 143 -17.18 2.73 32.99
CA GLU A 143 -18.49 2.20 32.61
C GLU A 143 -18.44 1.45 31.27
N ALA A 144 -17.76 2.00 30.27
CA ALA A 144 -17.61 1.37 28.94
C ALA A 144 -16.83 0.05 29.03
N ILE A 145 -15.74 0.01 29.81
CA ILE A 145 -15.00 -1.22 30.09
C ILE A 145 -15.91 -2.27 30.75
N ARG A 146 -16.71 -1.86 31.74
CA ARG A 146 -17.65 -2.76 32.43
C ARG A 146 -18.75 -3.26 31.48
N PHE A 147 -19.29 -2.38 30.64
CA PHE A 147 -20.31 -2.70 29.65
C PHE A 147 -19.84 -3.78 28.69
N PHE A 148 -18.68 -3.61 28.05
CA PHE A 148 -18.14 -4.60 27.12
C PHE A 148 -17.76 -5.91 27.82
N LYS A 149 -17.16 -5.87 29.01
CA LYS A 149 -16.88 -7.09 29.79
C LYS A 149 -18.14 -7.88 30.14
N ASN A 150 -19.21 -7.21 30.56
CA ASN A 150 -20.48 -7.86 30.87
C ASN A 150 -21.16 -8.48 29.64
N LYS A 151 -20.90 -7.93 28.45
CA LYS A 151 -21.32 -8.51 27.15
C LYS A 151 -20.39 -9.63 26.65
N GLY A 152 -19.29 -9.91 27.34
CA GLY A 152 -18.29 -10.89 26.90
C GLY A 152 -17.29 -10.36 25.86
N GLU A 153 -17.29 -9.06 25.55
CA GLU A 153 -16.40 -8.40 24.59
C GLU A 153 -15.07 -7.98 25.24
N LYS A 154 -14.17 -8.94 25.46
CA LYS A 154 -12.90 -8.65 26.17
C LYS A 154 -12.00 -7.72 25.37
N TYR A 155 -11.95 -7.87 24.05
CA TYR A 155 -11.07 -7.10 23.18
C TYR A 155 -11.46 -5.62 23.13
N LYS A 156 -12.76 -5.32 23.07
CA LYS A 156 -13.24 -3.92 23.15
C LYS A 156 -12.87 -3.28 24.49
N ALA A 157 -13.01 -4.03 25.58
CA ALA A 157 -12.58 -3.55 26.89
C ALA A 157 -11.06 -3.30 26.96
N GLU A 158 -10.23 -4.17 26.38
CA GLU A 158 -8.77 -3.96 26.27
C GLU A 158 -8.43 -2.72 25.45
N ILE A 159 -9.07 -2.51 24.29
CA ILE A 159 -8.85 -1.31 23.46
C ILE A 159 -9.10 -0.04 24.28
N ILE A 160 -10.21 0.02 25.03
CA ILE A 160 -10.55 1.19 25.86
C ILE A 160 -9.48 1.43 26.95
N GLN A 161 -8.86 0.38 27.49
CA GLN A 161 -7.81 0.51 28.49
C GLN A 161 -6.52 1.12 27.93
N ASP A 162 -6.21 0.83 26.67
CA ASP A 162 -5.00 1.33 26.01
C ASP A 162 -5.15 2.74 25.43
N LEU A 163 -6.38 3.23 25.22
CA LEU A 163 -6.61 4.57 24.70
C LEU A 163 -6.02 5.63 25.66
N PRO A 164 -5.45 6.74 25.15
CA PRO A 164 -4.98 7.87 25.96
C PRO A 164 -6.03 8.32 26.98
N ARG A 165 -5.64 8.69 28.20
CA ARG A 165 -6.57 8.92 29.32
C ARG A 165 -7.61 10.01 29.04
N ASP A 166 -7.22 11.02 28.27
CA ASP A 166 -8.01 12.16 27.84
C ASP A 166 -8.90 11.88 26.62
N GLU A 167 -8.77 10.70 26.00
CA GLU A 167 -9.61 10.30 24.88
C GLU A 167 -11.07 10.09 25.32
N THR A 168 -11.99 10.69 24.56
CA THR A 168 -13.44 10.51 24.76
C THR A 168 -13.86 9.12 24.24
N ILE A 169 -14.57 8.36 25.08
CA ILE A 169 -15.06 7.03 24.70
C ILE A 169 -16.46 7.17 24.10
N SER A 170 -16.54 7.05 22.77
CA SER A 170 -17.82 7.02 22.05
C SER A 170 -18.20 5.62 21.60
N LEU A 171 -19.50 5.35 21.66
CA LEU A 171 -20.10 4.11 21.21
C LEU A 171 -21.16 4.42 20.16
N TYR A 172 -21.32 3.54 19.18
CA TYR A 172 -22.39 3.63 18.19
C TYR A 172 -23.30 2.42 18.32
N THR A 173 -24.60 2.71 18.40
CA THR A 173 -25.66 1.70 18.48
C THR A 173 -26.45 1.69 17.17
N GLN A 174 -26.68 0.48 16.61
CA GLN A 174 -27.58 0.24 15.47
C GLN A 174 -28.59 -0.85 15.87
N GLY A 175 -29.82 -0.43 16.16
CA GLY A 175 -30.80 -1.33 16.78
C GLY A 175 -30.33 -1.80 18.16
N GLU A 176 -30.19 -3.11 18.36
CA GLU A 176 -29.76 -3.70 19.64
C GLU A 176 -28.24 -3.89 19.75
N TRP A 177 -27.52 -3.76 18.63
CA TRP A 177 -26.08 -3.95 18.57
C TRP A 177 -25.35 -2.64 18.86
N THR A 178 -24.26 -2.70 19.62
CA THR A 178 -23.48 -1.52 20.04
C THR A 178 -22.00 -1.82 19.98
N ASP A 179 -21.23 -0.88 19.42
CA ASP A 179 -19.80 -1.03 19.26
C ASP A 179 -19.01 0.22 19.68
N LEU A 180 -17.76 0.00 20.07
CA LEU A 180 -16.78 1.05 20.34
C LEU A 180 -16.27 1.57 19.00
N CYS A 181 -16.63 2.82 18.69
CA CYS A 181 -16.14 3.48 17.50
C CYS A 181 -16.08 5.00 17.70
N ARG A 182 -15.08 5.65 17.09
CA ARG A 182 -14.98 7.12 17.06
C ARG A 182 -15.99 7.72 16.08
N GLY A 183 -16.33 6.98 15.03
CA GLY A 183 -17.07 7.46 13.87
C GLY A 183 -16.21 8.31 12.93
N PRO A 184 -16.83 9.08 12.03
CA PRO A 184 -18.29 9.24 11.90
C PRO A 184 -18.99 8.02 11.27
N HIS A 185 -20.30 7.96 11.44
CA HIS A 185 -21.22 7.05 10.76
C HIS A 185 -22.27 7.84 9.95
N MET A 186 -22.89 7.20 8.96
CA MET A 186 -24.02 7.80 8.24
C MET A 186 -25.28 7.80 9.11
N ARG A 187 -26.46 8.10 8.54
CA ARG A 187 -27.68 8.30 9.35
C ARG A 187 -28.24 6.99 9.88
N SER A 188 -28.21 5.94 9.05
CA SER A 188 -28.75 4.63 9.40
C SER A 188 -28.10 3.51 8.58
N THR A 189 -28.31 2.26 9.01
CA THR A 189 -27.81 1.09 8.27
C THR A 189 -28.33 1.03 6.83
N ALA A 190 -29.46 1.66 6.52
CA ALA A 190 -29.98 1.75 5.15
C ALA A 190 -29.05 2.53 4.21
N ASP A 191 -28.30 3.50 4.75
CA ASP A 191 -27.32 4.28 3.99
C ASP A 191 -26.09 3.46 3.60
N VAL A 192 -25.88 2.23 4.08
CA VAL A 192 -24.85 1.34 3.51
C VAL A 192 -25.20 0.98 2.07
N GLY A 193 -26.48 0.73 1.80
CA GLY A 193 -26.94 0.19 0.52
C GLY A 193 -26.68 -1.31 0.39
N GLN A 194 -27.11 -1.88 -0.72
CA GLN A 194 -27.04 -3.34 -0.98
C GLN A 194 -25.78 -3.77 -1.74
N ALA A 195 -24.97 -2.79 -2.19
CA ALA A 195 -23.81 -3.02 -3.05
C ALA A 195 -22.56 -3.35 -2.23
N PHE A 196 -22.57 -4.52 -1.59
CA PHE A 196 -21.42 -5.07 -0.88
C PHE A 196 -21.22 -6.55 -1.18
N LYS A 197 -19.99 -7.03 -0.98
CA LYS A 197 -19.61 -8.44 -1.15
C LYS A 197 -18.50 -8.82 -0.18
N LEU A 198 -18.61 -10.00 0.43
CA LEU A 198 -17.52 -10.61 1.21
C LEU A 198 -16.54 -11.31 0.26
N MET A 199 -15.25 -11.08 0.49
CA MET A 199 -14.20 -11.40 -0.47
C MET A 199 -13.37 -12.61 -0.05
N LYS A 200 -12.83 -12.59 1.17
CA LYS A 200 -11.96 -13.66 1.68
C LYS A 200 -11.90 -13.64 3.19
N VAL A 201 -11.54 -14.78 3.77
CA VAL A 201 -11.18 -14.91 5.19
C VAL A 201 -9.66 -15.11 5.29
N ALA A 202 -9.03 -14.49 6.29
CA ALA A 202 -7.61 -14.66 6.59
C ALA A 202 -7.39 -14.77 8.10
N GLY A 203 -6.26 -15.35 8.51
CA GLY A 203 -5.79 -15.27 9.89
C GLY A 203 -5.15 -13.90 10.18
N ALA A 204 -5.44 -13.35 11.34
CA ALA A 204 -4.74 -12.20 11.91
C ALA A 204 -4.32 -12.51 13.35
N TYR A 205 -3.32 -11.81 13.87
CA TYR A 205 -2.96 -11.92 15.28
C TYR A 205 -3.34 -10.63 15.99
N TRP A 206 -3.84 -10.76 17.23
CA TRP A 206 -4.17 -9.60 18.04
C TRP A 206 -2.95 -8.69 18.21
N ARG A 207 -3.11 -7.39 17.88
CA ARG A 207 -2.04 -6.37 17.80
C ARG A 207 -0.89 -6.69 16.83
N GLY A 208 -1.10 -7.60 15.88
CA GLY A 208 -0.07 -8.02 14.93
C GLY A 208 1.08 -8.85 15.54
N ASP A 209 0.95 -9.31 16.78
CA ASP A 209 1.96 -10.13 17.44
C ASP A 209 1.56 -11.61 17.39
N HIS A 210 2.37 -12.42 16.70
CA HIS A 210 2.16 -13.87 16.53
C HIS A 210 2.05 -14.66 17.84
N ARG A 211 2.47 -14.08 18.97
CA ARG A 211 2.35 -14.68 20.31
C ARG A 211 0.95 -14.52 20.92
N ASN A 212 0.14 -13.62 20.37
CA ASN A 212 -1.22 -13.36 20.85
C ASN A 212 -2.25 -14.27 20.18
N ALA A 213 -3.50 -14.16 20.64
CA ALA A 213 -4.62 -14.91 20.07
C ALA A 213 -4.76 -14.69 18.56
N MET A 214 -4.97 -15.79 17.84
CA MET A 214 -5.32 -15.77 16.43
C MET A 214 -6.79 -15.35 16.28
N LEU A 215 -7.03 -14.43 15.35
CA LEU A 215 -8.33 -13.88 14.98
C LEU A 215 -8.66 -14.29 13.55
N SER A 216 -9.95 -14.39 13.24
CA SER A 216 -10.43 -14.55 11.88
C SER A 216 -10.79 -13.18 11.30
N ARG A 217 -10.09 -12.77 10.25
CA ARG A 217 -10.35 -11.54 9.51
C ARG A 217 -11.24 -11.83 8.32
N ILE A 218 -12.43 -11.26 8.29
CA ILE A 218 -13.29 -11.28 7.09
C ILE A 218 -13.08 -9.97 6.33
N TYR A 219 -12.68 -10.07 5.06
CA TYR A 219 -12.60 -8.94 4.14
C TYR A 219 -13.89 -8.80 3.35
N GLY A 220 -14.35 -7.56 3.19
CA GLY A 220 -15.48 -7.20 2.33
C GLY A 220 -15.19 -5.97 1.49
N THR A 221 -16.03 -5.71 0.50
CA THR A 221 -16.03 -4.48 -0.28
C THR A 221 -17.44 -3.90 -0.31
N ALA A 222 -17.56 -2.58 -0.33
CA ALA A 222 -18.84 -1.87 -0.44
C ALA A 222 -18.68 -0.61 -1.30
N TRP A 223 -19.73 -0.33 -2.08
CA TRP A 223 -19.73 0.71 -3.12
C TRP A 223 -21.01 1.55 -3.07
N ARG A 224 -21.02 2.65 -3.82
CA ARG A 224 -22.16 3.57 -3.84
C ARG A 224 -23.41 2.92 -4.41
N ASP A 225 -23.23 2.06 -5.40
CA ASP A 225 -24.29 1.31 -6.08
C ASP A 225 -23.77 -0.03 -6.66
N GLN A 226 -24.69 -0.83 -7.19
CA GLN A 226 -24.40 -2.15 -7.73
C GLN A 226 -23.49 -2.07 -8.98
N LYS A 227 -23.60 -1.01 -9.78
CA LYS A 227 -22.81 -0.84 -11.00
C LYS A 227 -21.33 -0.69 -10.67
N GLU A 228 -21.00 0.08 -9.64
CA GLU A 228 -19.62 0.22 -9.16
C GLU A 228 -19.07 -1.08 -8.57
N LEU A 229 -19.88 -1.81 -7.81
CA LEU A 229 -19.49 -3.12 -7.28
C LEU A 229 -19.19 -4.10 -8.43
N ASP A 230 -20.08 -4.21 -9.41
CA ASP A 230 -19.90 -5.11 -10.55
C ASP A 230 -18.65 -4.74 -11.36
N ALA A 231 -18.39 -3.44 -11.56
CA ALA A 231 -17.20 -2.95 -12.23
C ALA A 231 -15.91 -3.35 -11.48
N TYR A 232 -15.90 -3.22 -10.15
CA TYR A 232 -14.76 -3.62 -9.33
C TYR A 232 -14.53 -5.15 -9.36
N LEU A 233 -15.60 -5.94 -9.25
CA LEU A 233 -15.49 -7.40 -9.32
C LEU A 233 -15.00 -7.87 -10.68
N HIS A 234 -15.48 -7.27 -11.77
CA HIS A 234 -14.98 -7.53 -13.11
C HIS A 234 -13.50 -7.15 -13.25
N GLN A 235 -13.06 -6.03 -12.65
CA GLN A 235 -11.65 -5.65 -12.65
C GLN A 235 -10.77 -6.69 -11.94
N LEU A 236 -11.23 -7.23 -10.80
CA LEU A 236 -10.51 -8.29 -10.08
C LEU A 236 -10.40 -9.57 -10.90
N GLU A 237 -11.47 -9.98 -11.57
CA GLU A 237 -11.47 -11.14 -12.47
C GLU A 237 -10.49 -10.95 -13.64
N GLU A 238 -10.52 -9.77 -14.27
CA GLU A 238 -9.61 -9.42 -15.36
C GLU A 238 -8.15 -9.36 -14.90
N ALA A 239 -7.89 -8.92 -13.67
CA ALA A 239 -6.56 -8.92 -13.06
C ALA A 239 -6.07 -10.35 -12.79
N GLU A 240 -6.91 -11.22 -12.22
CA GLU A 240 -6.58 -12.63 -11.99
C GLU A 240 -6.30 -13.38 -13.31
N ARG A 241 -7.10 -13.10 -14.35
CA ARG A 241 -6.87 -13.66 -15.70
C ARG A 241 -5.51 -13.26 -16.28
N ARG A 242 -4.96 -12.12 -15.86
CA ARG A 242 -3.69 -11.56 -16.34
C ARG A 242 -2.52 -11.78 -15.37
N ASP A 243 -2.73 -12.55 -14.31
CA ASP A 243 -1.69 -12.89 -13.36
C ASP A 243 -0.61 -13.76 -14.03
N HIS A 244 0.63 -13.30 -14.04
CA HIS A 244 1.75 -14.00 -14.68
C HIS A 244 2.02 -15.37 -14.06
N ARG A 245 1.62 -15.62 -12.80
CA ARG A 245 1.75 -16.92 -12.14
C ARG A 245 0.78 -17.93 -12.74
N ARG A 246 -0.46 -17.50 -12.99
CA ARG A 246 -1.48 -18.31 -13.65
C ARG A 246 -1.09 -18.58 -15.10
N ILE A 247 -0.77 -17.54 -15.85
CA ILE A 247 -0.33 -17.64 -17.25
C ILE A 247 0.92 -18.51 -17.35
N GLY A 248 1.92 -18.27 -16.49
CA GLY A 248 3.18 -19.02 -16.46
C GLY A 248 2.97 -20.51 -16.23
N LYS A 249 2.03 -20.89 -15.35
CA LYS A 249 1.64 -22.28 -15.12
C LYS A 249 0.89 -22.87 -16.31
N GLU A 250 -0.15 -22.19 -16.81
CA GLU A 250 -0.99 -22.66 -17.92
C GLU A 250 -0.17 -22.86 -19.21
N MET A 251 0.81 -21.99 -19.47
CA MET A 251 1.65 -22.05 -20.66
C MET A 251 2.92 -22.92 -20.50
N GLY A 252 3.25 -23.34 -19.27
CA GLY A 252 4.48 -24.06 -18.95
C GLY A 252 5.74 -23.23 -19.18
N LEU A 253 5.77 -22.01 -18.62
CA LEU A 253 6.89 -21.07 -18.78
C LEU A 253 7.94 -21.21 -17.68
N PHE A 254 7.49 -21.39 -16.43
CA PHE A 254 8.35 -21.49 -15.25
C PHE A 254 7.58 -22.13 -14.11
N HIS A 255 8.30 -22.50 -13.06
CA HIS A 255 7.70 -22.82 -11.76
C HIS A 255 8.62 -22.42 -10.60
N PHE A 256 8.07 -22.53 -9.39
CA PHE A 256 8.78 -22.41 -8.12
C PHE A 256 8.55 -23.68 -7.30
N GLN A 257 9.48 -24.01 -6.42
CA GLN A 257 9.40 -25.15 -5.50
C GLN A 257 10.12 -24.82 -4.18
N GLU A 258 9.84 -25.59 -3.13
CA GLU A 258 10.25 -25.30 -1.75
C GLU A 258 11.78 -25.36 -1.56
N GLU A 259 12.49 -26.16 -2.35
CA GLU A 259 13.93 -26.31 -2.26
C GLU A 259 14.69 -25.04 -2.71
N ALA A 260 14.03 -24.16 -3.48
CA ALA A 260 14.62 -22.91 -3.95
C ALA A 260 13.62 -21.74 -3.80
N VAL A 261 13.17 -21.50 -2.57
CA VAL A 261 12.22 -20.42 -2.24
C VAL A 261 12.69 -19.07 -2.81
N GLY A 262 11.85 -18.46 -3.65
CA GLY A 262 12.13 -17.18 -4.30
C GLY A 262 13.07 -17.26 -5.49
N SER A 263 13.38 -18.45 -6.01
CA SER A 263 14.20 -18.66 -7.18
C SER A 263 13.42 -19.40 -8.28
N VAL A 264 13.55 -18.92 -9.51
CA VAL A 264 12.72 -19.38 -10.63
C VAL A 264 13.36 -20.58 -11.33
N PHE A 265 12.57 -21.63 -11.56
CA PHE A 265 12.93 -22.69 -12.50
C PHE A 265 12.30 -22.40 -13.87
N TRP A 266 13.09 -21.85 -14.79
CA TRP A 266 12.65 -21.53 -16.14
C TRP A 266 12.50 -22.81 -16.99
N HIS A 267 11.35 -22.95 -17.66
CA HIS A 267 11.10 -24.03 -18.62
C HIS A 267 11.52 -23.59 -20.04
N PRO A 268 11.62 -24.51 -21.03
CA PRO A 268 12.12 -24.15 -22.36
C PRO A 268 11.38 -22.98 -23.04
N LYS A 269 10.05 -22.86 -22.86
CA LYS A 269 9.25 -21.75 -23.42
C LYS A 269 9.54 -20.42 -22.71
N GLY A 270 9.55 -20.42 -21.38
CA GLY A 270 9.86 -19.22 -20.60
C GLY A 270 11.30 -18.78 -20.80
N TRP A 271 12.25 -19.72 -20.86
CA TRP A 271 13.65 -19.42 -21.13
C TRP A 271 13.87 -18.84 -22.54
N ARG A 272 13.11 -19.31 -23.54
CA ARG A 272 13.13 -18.70 -24.88
C ARG A 272 12.67 -17.25 -24.84
N LEU A 273 11.60 -16.94 -24.11
CA LEU A 273 11.11 -15.58 -23.92
C LEU A 273 12.16 -14.71 -23.22
N TYR A 274 12.72 -15.21 -22.13
CA TYR A 274 13.76 -14.53 -21.36
C TYR A 274 14.98 -14.21 -22.25
N ARG A 275 15.51 -15.19 -22.98
CA ARG A 275 16.66 -14.96 -23.88
C ARG A 275 16.33 -14.00 -25.01
N ALA A 276 15.13 -14.01 -25.56
CA ALA A 276 14.75 -13.04 -26.59
C ALA A 276 14.78 -11.60 -26.06
N ALA A 277 14.34 -11.38 -24.82
CA ALA A 277 14.43 -10.09 -24.15
C ALA A 277 15.90 -9.71 -23.83
N GLU A 278 16.69 -10.64 -23.31
CA GLU A 278 18.12 -10.43 -23.03
C GLU A 278 18.90 -10.08 -24.30
N ASP A 279 18.71 -10.84 -25.39
CA ASP A 279 19.37 -10.61 -26.67
C ASP A 279 18.95 -9.26 -27.27
N TYR A 280 17.70 -8.85 -27.08
CA TYR A 280 17.23 -7.52 -27.45
C TYR A 280 17.98 -6.44 -26.66
N MET A 281 18.01 -6.54 -25.33
CA MET A 281 18.69 -5.58 -24.47
C MET A 281 20.17 -5.46 -24.81
N ARG A 282 20.85 -6.59 -25.04
CA ARG A 282 22.25 -6.64 -25.46
C ARG A 282 22.49 -5.81 -26.72
N ARG A 283 21.69 -6.01 -27.77
CA ARG A 283 21.79 -5.21 -29.02
C ARG A 283 21.57 -3.71 -28.78
N ARG A 284 20.64 -3.34 -27.89
CA ARG A 284 20.35 -1.93 -27.56
C ARG A 284 21.51 -1.28 -26.81
N LEU A 285 22.13 -2.00 -25.87
CA LEU A 285 23.30 -1.57 -25.10
C LEU A 285 24.56 -1.45 -25.99
N ASP A 286 24.81 -2.45 -26.83
CA ASP A 286 25.94 -2.43 -27.78
C ASP A 286 25.86 -1.23 -28.73
N ALA A 287 24.67 -0.97 -29.29
CA ALA A 287 24.43 0.16 -30.19
C ALA A 287 24.63 1.54 -29.53
N THR A 288 24.60 1.62 -28.20
CA THR A 288 24.78 2.85 -27.42
C THR A 288 26.13 2.94 -26.71
N GLY A 289 27.04 2.00 -27.00
CA GLY A 289 28.43 2.03 -26.54
C GLY A 289 28.63 1.56 -25.10
N TYR A 290 27.71 0.74 -24.57
CA TYR A 290 27.95 -0.03 -23.35
C TYR A 290 28.85 -1.22 -23.65
N GLN A 291 29.71 -1.55 -22.69
CA GLN A 291 30.60 -2.70 -22.78
C GLN A 291 30.11 -3.78 -21.82
N GLU A 292 29.61 -4.89 -22.37
CA GLU A 292 29.15 -6.01 -21.56
C GLU A 292 30.34 -6.69 -20.85
N VAL A 293 30.22 -6.86 -19.53
CA VAL A 293 31.17 -7.53 -18.65
C VAL A 293 30.47 -8.61 -17.83
N ARG A 294 31.24 -9.48 -17.17
CA ARG A 294 30.72 -10.48 -16.24
C ARG A 294 31.56 -10.50 -14.98
N THR A 295 30.90 -10.39 -13.82
CA THR A 295 31.58 -10.37 -12.52
C THR A 295 31.20 -11.58 -11.65
N PRO A 296 32.07 -11.99 -10.70
CA PRO A 296 31.76 -13.09 -9.78
C PRO A 296 30.50 -12.83 -8.95
N GLN A 297 29.81 -13.91 -8.55
CA GLN A 297 28.62 -13.83 -7.70
C GLN A 297 28.94 -13.90 -6.20
N LEU A 298 29.95 -14.68 -5.83
CA LEU A 298 30.35 -14.87 -4.44
C LEU A 298 31.62 -14.04 -4.21
N VAL A 299 31.54 -13.08 -3.28
CA VAL A 299 32.59 -12.09 -3.08
C VAL A 299 32.89 -11.90 -1.61
N ASP A 300 34.17 -11.68 -1.30
CA ASP A 300 34.66 -11.48 0.06
C ASP A 300 33.97 -10.31 0.76
N ARG A 301 33.65 -10.50 2.05
CA ARG A 301 33.07 -9.49 2.94
C ARG A 301 33.76 -8.13 2.84
N SER A 302 35.09 -8.11 2.71
CA SER A 302 35.88 -6.88 2.67
C SER A 302 35.49 -5.93 1.55
N LEU A 303 35.02 -6.43 0.38
CA LEU A 303 34.55 -5.56 -0.70
C LEU A 303 33.23 -4.86 -0.32
N TRP A 304 32.36 -5.55 0.41
CA TRP A 304 31.07 -5.02 0.84
C TRP A 304 31.23 -3.98 1.95
N GLU A 305 32.19 -4.16 2.85
CA GLU A 305 32.60 -3.17 3.84
C GLU A 305 33.22 -1.94 3.16
N ALA A 306 34.15 -2.14 2.21
CA ALA A 306 34.78 -1.04 1.49
C ALA A 306 33.80 -0.21 0.65
N SER A 307 32.69 -0.82 0.21
CA SER A 307 31.63 -0.13 -0.53
C SER A 307 30.50 0.41 0.37
N GLY A 308 30.55 0.18 1.69
CA GLY A 308 29.52 0.60 2.66
C GLY A 308 28.23 -0.23 2.63
N HIS A 309 28.15 -1.27 1.80
CA HIS A 309 26.96 -2.13 1.70
C HIS A 309 26.84 -3.09 2.88
N TRP A 310 27.96 -3.43 3.52
CA TRP A 310 27.92 -4.32 4.69
C TRP A 310 27.24 -3.64 5.89
N GLU A 311 27.41 -2.34 6.07
CA GLU A 311 26.81 -1.58 7.15
C GLU A 311 25.34 -1.30 6.85
N ASN A 312 25.04 -0.92 5.61
CA ASN A 312 23.72 -0.40 5.22
C ASN A 312 22.75 -1.44 4.65
N TYR A 313 23.25 -2.56 4.09
CA TYR A 313 22.43 -3.50 3.31
C TYR A 313 22.58 -4.97 3.75
N ARG A 314 23.43 -5.27 4.73
CA ARG A 314 23.71 -6.66 5.17
C ARG A 314 22.48 -7.45 5.60
N ALA A 315 21.47 -6.81 6.19
CA ALA A 315 20.22 -7.48 6.56
C ALA A 315 19.50 -8.11 5.34
N HIS A 316 19.80 -7.63 4.14
CA HIS A 316 19.24 -8.08 2.86
C HIS A 316 20.21 -8.92 2.03
N MET A 317 21.31 -9.42 2.61
CA MET A 317 22.33 -10.21 1.92
C MET A 317 22.34 -11.67 2.35
N PHE A 318 22.61 -12.59 1.42
CA PHE A 318 22.94 -13.97 1.76
C PHE A 318 24.44 -14.08 2.05
N ILE A 319 24.77 -14.64 3.21
CA ILE A 319 26.15 -14.81 3.69
C ILE A 319 26.48 -16.30 3.67
N ALA A 320 27.62 -16.65 3.07
CA ALA A 320 28.21 -17.97 3.12
C ALA A 320 29.44 -17.94 4.03
N GLN A 321 29.52 -18.86 4.99
CA GLN A 321 30.72 -19.05 5.80
C GLN A 321 31.59 -20.13 5.17
N VAL A 322 32.88 -19.84 5.03
CA VAL A 322 33.87 -20.84 4.59
C VAL A 322 34.34 -21.59 5.84
N GLU A 323 33.99 -22.86 5.94
CA GLU A 323 34.18 -23.69 7.15
C GLU A 323 35.64 -23.68 7.65
N ASP A 324 36.62 -23.73 6.74
CA ASP A 324 38.03 -23.90 7.08
C ASP A 324 38.87 -22.60 7.12
N GLU A 325 38.30 -21.46 6.72
CA GLU A 325 39.09 -20.22 6.54
C GLU A 325 38.70 -19.07 7.47
N ASN A 326 37.72 -19.25 8.37
CA ASN A 326 37.11 -18.16 9.16
C ASN A 326 36.79 -16.92 8.29
N LYS A 327 36.40 -17.17 7.03
CA LYS A 327 36.07 -16.15 6.05
C LYS A 327 34.58 -16.16 5.79
N SER A 328 34.01 -14.96 5.74
CA SER A 328 32.65 -14.75 5.29
C SER A 328 32.65 -14.23 3.87
N LEU A 329 31.94 -14.91 2.99
CA LEU A 329 31.63 -14.45 1.65
C LEU A 329 30.16 -14.02 1.62
N ALA A 330 29.81 -13.15 0.68
CA ALA A 330 28.42 -12.85 0.41
C ALA A 330 28.10 -13.05 -1.06
N ILE A 331 26.89 -13.55 -1.32
CA ILE A 331 26.34 -13.58 -2.67
C ILE A 331 25.92 -12.16 -3.01
N LYS A 332 26.37 -11.63 -4.16
CA LYS A 332 26.18 -10.23 -4.53
C LYS A 332 24.69 -9.85 -4.56
N PRO A 333 24.27 -8.81 -3.80
CA PRO A 333 22.91 -8.25 -3.89
C PRO A 333 22.74 -7.26 -5.04
N MET A 334 23.85 -6.84 -5.65
CA MET A 334 23.98 -5.88 -6.75
C MET A 334 25.37 -5.99 -7.40
N ASN A 335 25.55 -5.40 -8.59
CA ASN A 335 26.80 -5.54 -9.36
C ASN A 335 27.82 -4.41 -9.12
N CYS A 336 27.38 -3.27 -8.57
CA CYS A 336 28.13 -2.01 -8.50
C CYS A 336 29.57 -2.18 -7.96
N PRO A 337 29.81 -2.80 -6.79
CA PRO A 337 31.16 -2.90 -6.24
C PRO A 337 32.12 -3.69 -7.13
N CYS A 338 31.62 -4.68 -7.86
CA CYS A 338 32.43 -5.47 -8.79
C CYS A 338 32.76 -4.69 -10.06
N HIS A 339 31.84 -3.87 -10.58
CA HIS A 339 32.11 -3.00 -11.73
C HIS A 339 33.17 -1.93 -11.38
N VAL A 340 33.12 -1.41 -10.15
CA VAL A 340 34.19 -0.53 -9.61
C VAL A 340 35.55 -1.23 -9.61
N GLN A 341 35.61 -2.53 -9.30
CA GLN A 341 36.88 -3.27 -9.37
C GLN A 341 37.40 -3.37 -10.81
N ILE A 342 36.53 -3.53 -11.81
CA ILE A 342 36.95 -3.51 -13.23
C ILE A 342 37.48 -2.12 -13.60
N PHE A 343 36.76 -1.05 -13.24
CA PHE A 343 37.20 0.31 -13.50
C PHE A 343 38.56 0.62 -12.89
N ARG A 344 38.78 0.17 -11.64
CA ARG A 344 40.02 0.33 -10.86
C ARG A 344 41.22 -0.40 -11.48
N GLN A 345 41.01 -1.41 -12.31
CA GLN A 345 42.13 -2.06 -13.00
C GLN A 345 42.69 -1.15 -14.09
N GLY A 346 43.98 -0.80 -13.94
CA GLY A 346 44.72 0.05 -14.87
C GLY A 346 44.67 1.55 -14.54
N ILE A 347 45.46 2.33 -15.27
CA ILE A 347 45.43 3.80 -15.21
C ILE A 347 44.37 4.29 -16.18
N ARG A 348 43.53 5.24 -15.76
CA ARG A 348 42.44 5.81 -16.56
C ARG A 348 42.72 7.27 -16.92
N SER A 349 42.47 7.62 -18.17
CA SER A 349 42.51 8.99 -18.68
C SER A 349 41.10 9.58 -18.73
N TYR A 350 40.98 10.89 -18.49
CA TYR A 350 39.70 11.61 -18.67
C TYR A 350 39.13 11.46 -20.09
N ARG A 351 39.99 11.17 -21.09
CA ARG A 351 39.58 10.95 -22.49
C ARG A 351 38.85 9.62 -22.72
N GLU A 352 38.99 8.68 -21.79
CA GLU A 352 38.28 7.40 -21.83
C GLU A 352 36.89 7.50 -21.18
N LEU A 353 36.58 8.64 -20.54
CA LEU A 353 35.28 8.91 -19.95
C LEU A 353 34.37 9.61 -20.97
N PRO A 354 33.07 9.28 -21.02
CA PRO A 354 32.36 8.34 -20.14
C PRO A 354 32.58 6.86 -20.53
N LEU A 355 32.89 6.01 -19.54
CA LEU A 355 32.99 4.55 -19.68
C LEU A 355 31.71 3.90 -19.17
N ARG A 356 31.06 3.08 -20.00
CA ARG A 356 29.79 2.43 -19.66
C ARG A 356 29.99 0.92 -19.59
N LEU A 357 29.88 0.34 -18.39
CA LEU A 357 29.94 -1.11 -18.19
C LEU A 357 28.52 -1.63 -17.99
N ALA A 358 28.13 -2.67 -18.72
CA ALA A 358 26.85 -3.35 -18.55
C ALA A 358 27.06 -4.81 -18.15
N GLU A 359 26.15 -5.40 -17.39
CA GLU A 359 26.17 -6.82 -17.05
C GLU A 359 24.74 -7.31 -16.87
N PHE A 360 24.39 -8.43 -17.52
CA PHE A 360 23.22 -9.23 -17.13
C PHE A 360 23.53 -9.98 -15.84
N GLY A 361 23.60 -9.22 -14.75
CA GLY A 361 24.20 -9.59 -13.48
C GLY A 361 23.23 -10.36 -12.61
N SER A 362 23.52 -11.63 -12.36
CA SER A 362 22.70 -12.44 -11.47
C SER A 362 23.05 -12.16 -10.01
N CYS A 363 22.06 -11.65 -9.28
CA CYS A 363 22.14 -11.15 -7.93
C CYS A 363 21.15 -11.86 -7.01
N HIS A 364 21.42 -11.79 -5.71
CA HIS A 364 20.55 -12.37 -4.69
C HIS A 364 20.29 -11.41 -3.54
N ARG A 365 19.01 -11.23 -3.18
CA ARG A 365 18.58 -10.43 -2.03
C ARG A 365 17.82 -11.29 -1.04
N TYR A 366 18.12 -11.13 0.24
CA TYR A 366 17.37 -11.75 1.32
C TYR A 366 16.02 -11.02 1.48
N GLU A 367 15.06 -11.48 0.70
CA GLU A 367 13.66 -11.06 0.81
C GLU A 367 12.92 -11.96 1.82
N PRO A 368 12.09 -11.39 2.71
CA PRO A 368 11.22 -12.18 3.58
C PRO A 368 10.32 -13.10 2.75
N SER A 369 10.12 -14.34 3.20
CA SER A 369 9.34 -15.33 2.43
C SER A 369 7.91 -14.86 2.13
N GLY A 370 7.28 -14.14 3.07
CA GLY A 370 5.94 -13.57 2.89
C GLY A 370 5.85 -12.42 1.88
N ALA A 371 6.97 -11.84 1.45
CA ALA A 371 7.01 -10.79 0.43
C ALA A 371 7.16 -11.34 -1.00
N LEU A 372 7.50 -12.63 -1.16
CA LEU A 372 7.76 -13.23 -2.46
C LEU A 372 6.48 -13.34 -3.29
N HIS A 373 6.56 -13.00 -4.58
CA HIS A 373 5.38 -12.95 -5.45
C HIS A 373 5.70 -13.29 -6.91
N GLY A 374 5.65 -14.59 -7.25
CA GLY A 374 5.97 -15.07 -8.60
C GLY A 374 7.28 -14.47 -9.12
N LEU A 375 7.31 -14.01 -10.37
CA LEU A 375 8.44 -13.27 -10.96
C LEU A 375 8.58 -11.80 -10.53
N MET A 376 7.58 -11.19 -9.87
CA MET A 376 7.63 -9.76 -9.52
C MET A 376 8.52 -9.47 -8.32
N ARG A 377 8.60 -10.41 -7.37
CA ARG A 377 9.46 -10.28 -6.18
C ARG A 377 10.09 -11.63 -5.84
N VAL A 378 11.39 -11.72 -6.09
CA VAL A 378 12.20 -12.94 -6.02
C VAL A 378 13.47 -12.69 -5.21
N ARG A 379 14.07 -13.78 -4.69
CA ARG A 379 15.38 -13.74 -4.03
C ARG A 379 16.52 -13.77 -5.04
N ALA A 380 16.37 -14.53 -6.12
CA ALA A 380 17.36 -14.62 -7.19
C ALA A 380 16.82 -13.93 -8.45
N PHE A 381 17.56 -12.96 -8.96
CA PHE A 381 17.18 -12.19 -10.14
C PHE A 381 18.40 -11.84 -10.98
N THR A 382 18.16 -11.48 -12.23
CA THR A 382 19.16 -10.92 -13.13
C THR A 382 18.65 -9.56 -13.58
N GLN A 383 19.48 -8.54 -13.43
CA GLN A 383 19.20 -7.21 -13.95
C GLN A 383 20.00 -7.01 -15.23
N ASP A 384 19.44 -6.28 -16.18
CA ASP A 384 20.12 -5.56 -17.26
C ASP A 384 20.89 -4.35 -16.69
N ASP A 385 21.77 -4.63 -15.72
CA ASP A 385 22.44 -3.63 -14.89
C ASP A 385 23.56 -2.94 -15.66
N ALA A 386 23.83 -1.67 -15.34
CA ALA A 386 24.94 -0.95 -15.90
C ALA A 386 25.43 0.18 -15.00
N HIS A 387 26.74 0.46 -15.08
CA HIS A 387 27.40 1.54 -14.36
C HIS A 387 28.18 2.42 -15.33
N ILE A 388 27.88 3.71 -15.31
CA ILE A 388 28.55 4.73 -16.12
C ILE A 388 29.55 5.45 -15.23
N PHE A 389 30.83 5.31 -15.55
CA PHE A 389 31.91 6.09 -14.96
C PHE A 389 32.12 7.33 -15.82
N CYS A 390 31.84 8.50 -15.25
CA CYS A 390 31.92 9.79 -15.94
C CYS A 390 32.42 10.88 -14.99
N THR A 391 32.77 12.04 -15.52
CA THR A 391 33.09 13.22 -14.72
C THR A 391 31.81 13.90 -14.21
N GLU A 392 31.90 14.73 -13.16
CA GLU A 392 30.71 15.39 -12.57
C GLU A 392 29.93 16.23 -13.60
N ASP A 393 30.61 16.89 -14.54
CA ASP A 393 30.00 17.69 -15.61
C ASP A 393 29.28 16.85 -16.68
N GLN A 394 29.60 15.55 -16.78
CA GLN A 394 28.99 14.64 -17.76
C GLN A 394 27.68 14.02 -17.25
N VAL A 395 27.41 14.06 -15.94
CA VAL A 395 26.26 13.36 -15.31
C VAL A 395 24.95 13.71 -15.99
N ALA A 396 24.63 15.01 -16.14
CA ALA A 396 23.35 15.43 -16.73
C ALA A 396 23.19 14.92 -18.17
N SER A 397 24.24 15.03 -18.98
CA SER A 397 24.22 14.58 -20.38
C SER A 397 24.11 13.06 -20.52
N GLU A 398 24.78 12.29 -19.67
CA GLU A 398 24.72 10.82 -19.69
C GLU A 398 23.38 10.30 -19.19
N THR A 399 22.79 10.94 -18.18
CA THR A 399 21.44 10.63 -17.71
C THR A 399 20.39 10.92 -18.79
N ALA A 400 20.50 12.05 -19.51
CA ALA A 400 19.60 12.35 -20.63
C ALA A 400 19.71 11.30 -21.76
N ARG A 401 20.93 10.87 -22.10
CA ARG A 401 21.15 9.78 -23.09
C ARG A 401 20.60 8.44 -22.62
N PHE A 402 20.76 8.12 -21.34
CA PHE A 402 20.15 6.93 -20.75
C PHE A 402 18.62 6.99 -20.85
N TRP A 403 18.01 8.15 -20.60
CA TRP A 403 16.57 8.34 -20.77
C TRP A 403 16.11 8.10 -22.22
N GLU A 404 16.85 8.56 -23.22
CA GLU A 404 16.53 8.29 -24.64
C GLU A 404 16.53 6.77 -24.93
N LEU A 405 17.54 6.06 -24.42
CA LEU A 405 17.63 4.61 -24.53
C LEU A 405 16.46 3.91 -23.81
N LEU A 406 16.21 4.27 -22.56
CA LEU A 406 15.16 3.69 -21.73
C LEU A 406 13.77 3.91 -22.34
N SER A 407 13.45 5.15 -22.70
CA SER A 407 12.15 5.52 -23.28
C SER A 407 11.89 4.83 -24.62
N SER A 408 12.92 4.66 -25.45
CA SER A 408 12.77 3.93 -26.71
C SER A 408 12.62 2.44 -26.52
N ILE A 409 13.25 1.85 -25.50
CA ILE A 409 12.98 0.46 -25.11
C ILE A 409 11.53 0.29 -24.67
N TYR A 410 11.03 1.15 -23.78
CA TYR A 410 9.63 1.08 -23.33
C TYR A 410 8.64 1.19 -24.51
N ARG A 411 8.90 2.09 -25.48
CA ARG A 411 8.07 2.19 -26.69
C ARG A 411 8.06 0.90 -27.52
N ASP A 412 9.21 0.26 -27.70
CA ASP A 412 9.32 -1.00 -28.45
C ASP A 412 8.55 -2.15 -27.76
N PHE A 413 8.46 -2.13 -26.43
CA PHE A 413 7.65 -3.07 -25.64
C PHE A 413 6.17 -2.66 -25.49
N GLY A 414 5.74 -1.55 -26.09
CA GLY A 414 4.35 -1.09 -26.04
C GLY A 414 3.95 -0.37 -24.76
N PHE A 415 4.91 0.25 -24.05
CA PHE A 415 4.68 1.06 -22.85
C PHE A 415 4.96 2.55 -23.13
N PRO A 416 4.03 3.28 -23.78
CA PRO A 416 4.27 4.68 -24.15
C PRO A 416 4.17 5.64 -22.95
N ASP A 417 3.39 5.29 -21.93
CA ASP A 417 3.12 6.15 -20.78
C ASP A 417 4.04 5.79 -19.61
N ILE A 418 5.00 6.68 -19.32
CA ILE A 418 5.98 6.50 -18.25
C ILE A 418 5.78 7.62 -17.24
N ARG A 419 5.66 7.25 -15.95
CA ARG A 419 5.71 8.22 -14.85
C ARG A 419 7.12 8.27 -14.30
N ILE A 420 7.71 9.46 -14.28
CA ILE A 420 9.06 9.68 -13.78
C ILE A 420 8.94 10.20 -12.35
N LYS A 421 9.68 9.57 -11.43
CA LYS A 421 9.75 10.00 -10.04
C LYS A 421 11.17 10.42 -9.69
N PHE A 422 11.31 11.56 -9.05
CA PHE A 422 12.57 12.07 -8.51
C PHE A 422 12.62 11.77 -7.02
N ALA A 423 13.52 10.87 -6.63
CA ALA A 423 13.78 10.56 -5.24
C ALA A 423 14.92 11.46 -4.73
N ASP A 424 14.69 12.17 -3.63
CA ASP A 424 15.73 13.00 -3.02
C ASP A 424 16.39 12.26 -1.85
N ARG A 425 17.34 12.95 -1.20
CA ARG A 425 18.15 12.38 -0.13
C ARG A 425 17.34 11.72 1.00
N PRO A 426 17.61 10.46 1.35
CA PRO A 426 17.00 9.82 2.51
C PRO A 426 17.68 10.28 3.82
N THR A 427 17.06 9.97 4.96
CA THR A 427 17.64 10.25 6.28
C THR A 427 18.97 9.50 6.50
N PRO A 428 19.05 8.15 6.35
CA PRO A 428 20.33 7.45 6.34
C PRO A 428 21.01 7.56 4.96
N ARG A 429 22.14 8.26 4.88
CA ARG A 429 22.89 8.44 3.62
C ARG A 429 24.38 8.64 3.82
N ALA A 430 25.15 8.37 2.76
CA ALA A 430 26.56 8.66 2.64
C ALA A 430 26.79 9.98 1.87
N GLY A 431 27.95 10.62 2.10
CA GLY A 431 28.33 11.87 1.45
C GLY A 431 27.86 13.13 2.18
N SER A 432 28.38 14.28 1.77
CA SER A 432 28.01 15.59 2.35
C SER A 432 26.81 16.20 1.63
N ASP A 433 26.16 17.19 2.27
CA ASP A 433 25.06 17.94 1.65
C ASP A 433 25.46 18.55 0.31
N ALA A 434 26.67 19.08 0.20
CA ALA A 434 27.15 19.66 -1.05
C ALA A 434 27.28 18.64 -2.19
N VAL A 435 27.55 17.36 -1.90
CA VAL A 435 27.57 16.28 -2.92
C VAL A 435 26.15 15.98 -3.37
N TRP A 436 25.22 15.87 -2.42
CA TRP A 436 23.81 15.64 -2.70
C TRP A 436 23.17 16.79 -3.48
N ASP A 437 23.45 18.05 -3.12
CA ASP A 437 22.97 19.23 -3.83
C ASP A 437 23.41 19.19 -5.31
N ARG A 438 24.66 18.80 -5.56
CA ARG A 438 25.18 18.66 -6.93
C ARG A 438 24.51 17.51 -7.69
N ALA A 439 24.38 16.34 -7.08
CA ALA A 439 23.76 15.17 -7.71
C ALA A 439 22.27 15.42 -8.04
N GLU A 440 21.51 15.97 -7.08
CA GLU A 440 20.11 16.32 -7.26
C GLU A 440 19.93 17.40 -8.33
N ALA A 441 20.82 18.40 -8.39
CA ALA A 441 20.81 19.42 -9.44
C ALA A 441 21.10 18.82 -10.82
N ALA A 442 22.10 17.94 -10.94
CA ALA A 442 22.46 17.29 -12.20
C ALA A 442 21.33 16.42 -12.77
N LEU A 443 20.59 15.70 -11.90
CA LEU A 443 19.43 14.91 -12.32
C LEU A 443 18.25 15.79 -12.76
N LYS A 444 18.02 16.93 -12.11
CA LYS A 444 17.01 17.91 -12.53
C LYS A 444 17.37 18.53 -13.88
N GLU A 445 18.64 18.85 -14.08
CA GLU A 445 19.17 19.30 -15.37
C GLU A 445 18.99 18.24 -16.46
N ALA A 446 19.27 16.96 -16.15
CA ALA A 446 19.03 15.86 -17.08
C ALA A 446 17.56 15.76 -17.51
N CYS A 447 16.62 15.93 -16.58
CA CYS A 447 15.19 15.96 -16.90
C CYS A 447 14.85 17.13 -17.84
N ALA A 448 15.43 18.30 -17.60
CA ALA A 448 15.25 19.47 -18.46
C ALA A 448 15.83 19.24 -19.87
N LEU A 449 17.03 18.65 -19.97
CA LEU A 449 17.66 18.29 -21.25
C LEU A 449 16.83 17.25 -22.03
N ALA A 450 16.26 16.27 -21.31
CA ALA A 450 15.39 15.25 -21.88
C ALA A 450 13.98 15.75 -22.21
N GLY A 451 13.60 16.96 -21.77
CA GLY A 451 12.27 17.53 -21.97
C GLY A 451 11.16 16.78 -21.24
N VAL A 452 11.44 16.28 -20.04
CA VAL A 452 10.50 15.46 -19.25
C VAL A 452 10.16 16.08 -17.90
N GLU A 453 8.91 15.87 -17.48
CA GLU A 453 8.43 16.23 -16.14
C GLU A 453 8.55 15.04 -15.18
N PHE A 454 8.74 15.34 -13.90
CA PHE A 454 8.83 14.32 -12.85
C PHE A 454 7.97 14.71 -11.63
N GLU A 455 7.54 13.67 -10.91
CA GLU A 455 6.89 13.80 -9.60
C GLU A 455 7.93 13.63 -8.48
N TYR A 456 7.83 14.40 -7.40
CA TYR A 456 8.71 14.21 -6.25
C TYR A 456 8.33 12.94 -5.46
N ASN A 457 9.34 12.20 -5.01
CA ASN A 457 9.23 11.04 -4.15
C ASN A 457 10.18 11.21 -2.94
N PRO A 458 9.84 12.10 -1.99
CA PRO A 458 10.78 12.57 -0.99
C PRO A 458 11.22 11.47 -0.01
N GLY A 459 12.52 11.39 0.26
CA GLY A 459 13.15 10.48 1.20
C GLY A 459 13.41 9.07 0.68
N GLU A 460 13.13 8.81 -0.60
CA GLU A 460 13.18 7.48 -1.21
C GLU A 460 14.47 7.23 -2.04
N GLY A 461 15.45 8.14 -1.99
CA GLY A 461 16.73 7.99 -2.67
C GLY A 461 17.56 6.84 -2.09
N ALA A 462 18.52 6.33 -2.87
CA ALA A 462 19.45 5.34 -2.36
C ALA A 462 20.42 5.97 -1.34
N PHE A 463 21.04 5.16 -0.47
CA PHE A 463 21.98 5.70 0.52
C PHE A 463 23.20 6.37 -0.11
N TYR A 464 23.52 6.08 -1.38
CA TYR A 464 24.68 6.57 -2.11
C TYR A 464 24.36 7.62 -3.20
N GLY A 465 23.09 8.02 -3.36
CA GLY A 465 22.70 9.03 -4.35
C GLY A 465 21.19 9.11 -4.59
N PRO A 466 20.72 10.22 -5.20
CA PRO A 466 19.31 10.44 -5.53
C PRO A 466 18.81 9.55 -6.67
#